data_AF-A0A7D5K0Y8-F1
#
_entry.id   AF-A0A7D5K0Y8-F1
#
_cell.length_a   1.000
_cell.length_b   1.000
_cell.length_c   1.000
_cell.angle_alpha   90.00
_cell.angle_beta   90.00
_cell.angle_gamma   90.00
#
_symmetry.space_group_name_H-M   'P 1'
#
loop_
_entity.id
_entity.type
_entity.pdbx_description
1 polymer ?
#
loop_
_entity_poly.entity_id
_entity_poly.type
_entity_poly.pdbx_seq_one_letter_code
_entity_poly.pdbx_strand_id
1 'polypeptide(L)'
;MLGIKTALDLALTNPAFIRKNFSVVLERTVRELNGESCLSLEEAPPTKQQIVCSRSFGVKITEYESLRQAICQHAERASEKLRKEHQYCRHISVFIKTSPFAIKEPYYGNVATEKLLTPTQDTRDIIAAATMALERIWRDGHRYAKAGVMLNDFTGSGVSQLQLFDERPPRPHSAELMRVLDGINNSGLGKVWFAGRGIAPSWQMKRDMLSPAYTTRWRDIPVARIG
;
A
#
# COMPACT_ATOMS: atom_id res chain seq x y z
N MET A 1 -18.59 8.97 30.87
CA MET A 1 -17.20 8.93 30.34
C MET A 1 -16.30 8.50 31.48
N LEU A 2 -15.38 7.55 31.30
CA LEU A 2 -14.63 6.87 32.39
C LEU A 2 -13.68 7.74 33.23
N GLY A 3 -13.63 9.06 33.02
CA GLY A 3 -12.83 9.99 33.82
C GLY A 3 -11.31 9.90 33.63
N ILE A 4 -10.84 8.97 32.80
CA ILE A 4 -9.42 8.77 32.48
C ILE A 4 -8.92 9.98 31.66
N LYS A 5 -8.00 10.76 32.23
CA LYS A 5 -7.39 11.94 31.57
C LYS A 5 -5.88 11.83 31.44
N THR A 6 -5.25 10.97 32.22
CA THR A 6 -3.80 10.76 32.24
C THR A 6 -3.45 9.29 32.00
N ALA A 7 -2.19 9.04 31.60
CA ALA A 7 -1.67 7.68 31.49
C ALA A 7 -1.68 6.94 32.84
N LEU A 8 -1.48 7.66 33.95
CA LEU A 8 -1.58 7.11 35.30
C LEU A 8 -3.00 6.64 35.61
N ASP A 9 -4.02 7.44 35.27
CA ASP A 9 -5.42 7.04 35.45
C ASP A 9 -5.74 5.75 34.69
N LEU A 10 -5.17 5.60 33.48
CA LEU A 10 -5.32 4.40 32.67
C LEU A 10 -4.59 3.21 33.31
N ALA A 11 -3.37 3.40 33.81
CA ALA A 11 -2.59 2.36 34.48
C ALA A 11 -3.29 1.81 35.74
N LEU A 12 -4.01 2.65 36.47
CA LEU A 12 -4.73 2.28 37.69
C LEU A 12 -6.08 1.57 37.42
N THR A 13 -6.51 1.42 36.16
CA THR A 13 -7.77 0.76 35.83
C THR A 13 -7.64 -0.77 35.83
N ASN A 14 -8.72 -1.47 36.19
CA ASN A 14 -8.73 -2.93 36.19
C ASN A 14 -8.60 -3.48 34.74
N PRO A 15 -7.55 -4.24 34.41
CA PRO A 15 -7.33 -4.77 33.05
C PRO A 15 -8.48 -5.64 32.54
N ALA A 16 -9.11 -6.44 33.42
CA ALA A 16 -10.24 -7.30 33.04
C ALA A 16 -11.48 -6.47 32.69
N PHE A 17 -11.71 -5.36 33.40
CA PHE A 17 -12.76 -4.40 33.07
C PHE A 17 -12.48 -3.75 31.71
N ILE A 18 -11.22 -3.34 31.46
CA ILE A 18 -10.83 -2.74 30.18
C ILE A 18 -11.00 -3.73 29.02
N ARG A 19 -10.59 -4.98 29.17
CA ARG A 19 -10.79 -6.03 28.15
C ARG A 19 -12.26 -6.23 27.82
N LYS A 20 -13.12 -6.31 28.84
CA LYS A 20 -14.55 -6.56 28.69
C LYS A 20 -15.29 -5.41 27.98
N ASN A 21 -14.88 -4.17 28.22
CA ASN A 21 -15.57 -2.98 27.72
C ASN A 21 -14.89 -2.33 26.50
N PHE A 22 -13.65 -2.70 26.19
CA PHE A 22 -12.86 -2.13 25.09
C PHE A 22 -12.21 -3.21 24.22
N SER A 23 -10.88 -3.31 24.24
CA SER A 23 -10.12 -4.23 23.39
C SER A 23 -8.96 -4.85 24.15
N VAL A 24 -8.50 -6.00 23.67
CA VAL A 24 -7.28 -6.66 24.16
C VAL A 24 -6.05 -5.76 23.98
N VAL A 25 -6.04 -4.88 22.96
CA VAL A 25 -4.95 -3.92 22.75
C VAL A 25 -4.88 -2.93 23.91
N LEU A 26 -6.03 -2.38 24.34
CA LEU A 26 -6.06 -1.43 25.45
C LEU A 26 -5.73 -2.10 26.78
N GLU A 27 -6.15 -3.36 27.00
CA GLU A 27 -5.72 -4.15 28.15
C GLU A 27 -4.19 -4.29 28.20
N ARG A 28 -3.56 -4.65 27.07
CA ARG A 28 -2.10 -4.75 26.97
C ARG A 28 -1.42 -3.41 27.26
N THR A 29 -1.98 -2.29 26.79
CA THR A 29 -1.46 -0.95 27.14
C THR A 29 -1.50 -0.69 28.64
N VAL A 30 -2.59 -1.07 29.33
CA VAL A 30 -2.68 -0.93 30.80
C VAL A 30 -1.60 -1.77 31.49
N ARG A 31 -1.40 -3.01 31.05
CA ARG A 31 -0.36 -3.91 31.57
C ARG A 31 1.06 -3.36 31.34
N GLU A 32 1.36 -2.90 30.13
CA GLU A 32 2.64 -2.27 29.78
C GLU A 32 2.93 -1.02 30.62
N LEU A 33 1.91 -0.18 30.86
CA LEU A 33 2.05 0.99 31.75
C LEU A 33 2.36 0.61 33.21
N ASN A 34 2.03 -0.62 33.61
CA ASN A 34 2.39 -1.21 34.91
C ASN A 34 3.67 -2.06 34.86
N GLY A 35 4.44 -2.00 33.76
CA GLY A 35 5.70 -2.72 33.61
C GLY A 35 5.55 -4.19 33.20
N GLU A 36 4.35 -4.66 32.87
CA GLU A 36 4.14 -6.00 32.31
C GLU A 36 4.33 -5.97 30.79
N SER A 37 5.49 -6.48 30.33
CA SER A 37 5.75 -6.64 28.90
C SER A 37 4.75 -7.64 28.28
N CYS A 38 3.89 -7.12 27.42
CA CYS A 38 2.85 -7.82 26.67
C CYS A 38 3.20 -8.00 25.19
N LEU A 39 4.14 -7.20 24.68
CA LEU A 39 4.68 -7.31 23.33
C LEU A 39 6.16 -7.65 23.40
N SER A 40 6.52 -8.84 22.93
CA SER A 40 7.91 -9.22 22.73
C SER A 40 8.54 -8.33 21.67
N LEU A 41 9.83 -8.01 21.82
CA LEU A 41 10.60 -7.43 20.71
C LEU A 41 10.62 -8.43 19.56
N GLU A 42 10.07 -8.04 18.40
CA GLU A 42 10.15 -8.86 17.19
C GLU A 42 11.60 -8.89 16.70
N GLU A 43 12.26 -10.04 16.81
CA GLU A 43 13.64 -10.24 16.33
C GLU A 43 13.72 -10.25 14.79
N ALA A 44 12.65 -10.68 14.13
CA ALA A 44 12.49 -10.61 12.69
C ALA A 44 11.03 -10.34 12.33
N PRO A 45 10.72 -9.35 11.46
CA PRO A 45 9.37 -9.11 11.02
C PRO A 45 8.84 -10.32 10.24
N PRO A 46 7.58 -10.73 10.44
CA PRO A 46 7.00 -11.87 9.73
C PRO A 46 6.95 -11.61 8.22
N THR A 47 7.02 -12.68 7.43
CA THR A 47 6.85 -12.61 5.98
C THR A 47 5.56 -11.86 5.65
N LYS A 48 5.67 -10.81 4.82
CA LYS A 48 4.49 -10.01 4.47
C LYS A 48 3.49 -10.91 3.76
N GLN A 49 2.22 -10.77 4.13
CA GLN A 49 1.12 -11.48 3.47
C GLN A 49 0.51 -10.68 2.32
N GLN A 50 0.82 -9.38 2.26
CA GLN A 50 0.30 -8.48 1.25
C GLN A 50 1.22 -7.27 1.01
N ILE A 51 1.22 -6.77 -0.22
CA ILE A 51 1.88 -5.52 -0.60
C ILE A 51 0.81 -4.57 -1.11
N VAL A 52 0.62 -3.46 -0.39
CA VAL A 52 -0.32 -2.41 -0.79
C VAL A 52 0.44 -1.16 -1.22
N CYS A 53 0.17 -0.71 -2.43
CA CYS A 53 0.61 0.58 -2.96
C CYS A 53 -0.62 1.42 -3.27
N SER A 54 -0.87 2.43 -2.44
CA SER A 54 -2.03 3.32 -2.59
C SER A 54 -1.70 4.73 -2.14
N ARG A 55 -2.42 5.71 -2.70
CA ARG A 55 -2.34 7.10 -2.30
C ARG A 55 -3.70 7.78 -2.42
N SER A 56 -3.97 8.71 -1.51
CA SER A 56 -5.02 9.70 -1.71
C SER A 56 -4.52 10.75 -2.68
N PHE A 57 -5.39 11.21 -3.57
CA PHE A 57 -5.05 12.17 -4.60
C PHE A 57 -5.12 13.61 -4.08
N GLY A 58 -4.19 14.46 -4.53
CA GLY A 58 -4.19 15.89 -4.18
C GLY A 58 -5.36 16.66 -4.81
N VAL A 59 -5.86 16.14 -5.93
CA VAL A 59 -7.07 16.57 -6.64
C VAL A 59 -7.90 15.32 -6.94
N LYS A 60 -9.21 15.38 -6.72
CA LYS A 60 -10.08 14.24 -7.03
C LYS A 60 -10.05 13.94 -8.53
N ILE A 61 -9.85 12.69 -8.91
CA ILE A 61 -9.78 12.24 -10.29
C ILE A 61 -11.20 11.97 -10.82
N THR A 62 -11.52 12.50 -12.00
CA THR A 62 -12.80 12.33 -12.69
C THR A 62 -12.68 11.62 -14.04
N GLU A 63 -11.47 11.48 -14.56
CA GLU A 63 -11.21 10.86 -15.85
C GLU A 63 -10.62 9.47 -15.67
N TYR A 64 -11.14 8.51 -16.45
CA TYR A 64 -10.67 7.13 -16.42
C TYR A 64 -9.16 7.04 -16.68
N GLU A 65 -8.66 7.73 -17.71
CA GLU A 65 -7.25 7.67 -18.09
C GLU A 65 -6.32 8.17 -16.98
N SER A 66 -6.71 9.25 -16.30
CA SER A 66 -5.98 9.75 -15.14
C SER A 66 -5.92 8.72 -14.01
N LEU A 67 -7.03 8.01 -13.76
CA LEU A 67 -7.06 6.98 -12.72
C LEU A 67 -6.28 5.73 -13.13
N ARG A 68 -6.35 5.34 -14.40
CA ARG A 68 -5.58 4.24 -14.99
C ARG A 68 -4.09 4.48 -14.84
N GLN A 69 -3.61 5.69 -15.14
CA GLN A 69 -2.22 6.09 -14.91
C GLN A 69 -1.78 5.94 -13.45
N ALA A 70 -2.67 6.29 -12.50
CA ALA A 70 -2.40 6.09 -11.08
C ALA A 70 -2.28 4.62 -10.70
N ILE A 71 -3.17 3.78 -11.23
CA ILE A 71 -3.13 2.34 -11.03
C ILE A 71 -1.86 1.74 -11.62
N CYS A 72 -1.44 2.13 -12.83
CA CYS A 72 -0.18 1.69 -13.43
C CYS A 72 1.02 2.07 -12.53
N GLN A 73 1.09 3.30 -12.03
CA GLN A 73 2.15 3.71 -11.10
C GLN A 73 2.15 2.88 -9.80
N HIS A 74 0.97 2.58 -9.27
CA HIS A 74 0.85 1.78 -8.05
C HIS A 74 1.23 0.32 -8.28
N ALA A 75 0.87 -0.25 -9.42
CA ALA A 75 1.28 -1.58 -9.86
C ALA A 75 2.80 -1.68 -10.06
N GLU A 76 3.43 -0.70 -10.71
CA GLU A 76 4.89 -0.62 -10.85
C GLU A 76 5.58 -0.70 -9.49
N ARG A 77 5.19 0.20 -8.58
CA ARG A 77 5.78 0.27 -7.24
C ARG A 77 5.51 -0.98 -6.40
N ALA A 78 4.33 -1.59 -6.53
CA ALA A 78 4.01 -2.82 -5.83
C ALA A 78 4.89 -3.97 -6.35
N SER A 79 5.10 -4.04 -7.66
CA SER A 79 5.96 -5.04 -8.30
C SER A 79 7.43 -4.90 -7.89
N GLU A 80 7.97 -3.67 -7.84
CA GLU A 80 9.33 -3.41 -7.35
C GLU A 80 9.51 -3.90 -5.90
N LYS A 81 8.51 -3.69 -5.04
CA LYS A 81 8.55 -4.19 -3.66
C LYS A 81 8.45 -5.71 -3.59
N LEU A 82 7.60 -6.32 -4.40
CA LEU A 82 7.42 -7.76 -4.48
C LEU A 82 8.75 -8.44 -4.85
N ARG A 83 9.47 -7.89 -5.85
CA ARG A 83 10.80 -8.38 -6.26
C ARG A 83 11.86 -8.19 -5.18
N LYS A 84 11.84 -7.06 -4.45
CA LYS A 84 12.73 -6.84 -3.30
C LYS A 84 12.52 -7.84 -2.17
N GLU A 85 11.33 -8.41 -2.08
CA GLU A 85 10.98 -9.45 -1.11
C GLU A 85 11.16 -10.87 -1.67
N HIS A 86 11.68 -11.00 -2.90
CA HIS A 86 11.86 -12.28 -3.60
C HIS A 86 10.60 -13.13 -3.68
N GLN A 87 9.45 -12.48 -3.88
CA GLN A 87 8.14 -13.13 -3.91
C GLN A 87 7.49 -13.06 -5.30
N TYR A 88 6.56 -13.97 -5.54
CA TYR A 88 5.65 -13.97 -6.68
C TYR A 88 4.22 -13.86 -6.18
N CYS A 89 3.35 -13.19 -6.91
CA CYS A 89 1.94 -13.03 -6.53
C CYS A 89 1.01 -13.63 -7.58
N ARG A 90 -0.17 -14.07 -7.13
CA ARG A 90 -1.27 -14.49 -8.03
C ARG A 90 -2.47 -13.58 -7.96
N HIS A 91 -2.70 -12.93 -6.82
CA HIS A 91 -3.88 -12.10 -6.60
C HIS A 91 -3.50 -10.63 -6.73
N ILE A 92 -4.05 -9.95 -7.74
CA ILE A 92 -3.86 -8.53 -7.98
C ILE A 92 -5.20 -7.84 -7.80
N SER A 93 -5.33 -7.06 -6.73
CA SER A 93 -6.56 -6.32 -6.42
C SER A 93 -6.38 -4.84 -6.64
N VAL A 94 -7.40 -4.20 -7.22
CA VAL A 94 -7.48 -2.75 -7.37
C VAL A 94 -8.67 -2.26 -6.57
N PHE A 95 -8.46 -1.20 -5.80
CA PHE A 95 -9.53 -0.51 -5.09
C PHE A 95 -9.55 0.96 -5.44
N ILE A 96 -10.76 1.51 -5.52
CA ILE A 96 -11.01 2.93 -5.80
C ILE A 96 -12.08 3.43 -4.84
N LYS A 97 -11.98 4.69 -4.40
CA LYS A 97 -12.98 5.29 -3.52
C LYS A 97 -13.11 6.80 -3.69
N THR A 98 -14.33 7.30 -3.56
CA THR A 98 -14.63 8.72 -3.38
C THR A 98 -14.43 9.13 -1.91
N SER A 99 -14.57 10.42 -1.61
CA SER A 99 -14.38 10.91 -0.24
C SER A 99 -15.64 10.65 0.59
N PRO A 100 -15.55 9.95 1.74
CA PRO A 100 -16.68 9.82 2.66
C PRO A 100 -17.04 11.15 3.36
N PHE A 101 -16.16 12.16 3.28
CA PHE A 101 -16.35 13.48 3.88
C PHE A 101 -17.02 14.48 2.92
N ALA A 102 -17.38 14.07 1.71
CA ALA A 102 -18.06 14.93 0.75
C ALA A 102 -19.57 14.92 1.03
N ILE A 103 -20.06 15.89 1.79
CA ILE A 103 -21.45 15.97 2.28
C ILE A 103 -22.49 15.96 1.15
N LYS A 104 -22.14 16.46 -0.05
CA LYS A 104 -23.04 16.59 -1.21
C LYS A 104 -22.74 15.61 -2.35
N GLU A 105 -21.85 14.63 -2.16
CA GLU A 105 -21.49 13.68 -3.20
C GLU A 105 -21.81 12.24 -2.74
N PRO A 106 -22.35 11.38 -3.62
CA PRO A 106 -22.58 9.99 -3.27
C PRO A 106 -21.24 9.29 -2.99
N TYR A 107 -21.18 8.60 -1.85
CA TYR A 107 -20.04 7.74 -1.56
C TYR A 107 -20.04 6.54 -2.52
N TYR A 108 -18.89 6.31 -3.13
CA TYR A 108 -18.64 5.13 -3.93
C TYR A 108 -17.27 4.58 -3.56
N GLY A 109 -17.22 3.30 -3.25
CA GLY A 109 -16.00 2.57 -3.00
C GLY A 109 -16.17 1.14 -3.50
N ASN A 110 -15.18 0.64 -4.23
CA ASN A 110 -15.25 -0.71 -4.77
C ASN A 110 -13.85 -1.31 -4.90
N VAL A 111 -13.81 -2.64 -4.97
CA VAL A 111 -12.60 -3.44 -5.15
C VAL A 111 -12.87 -4.54 -6.18
N ALA A 112 -11.93 -4.75 -7.08
CA ALA A 112 -11.92 -5.92 -7.96
C ALA A 112 -10.57 -6.60 -7.90
N THR A 113 -10.58 -7.91 -8.09
CA THR A 113 -9.40 -8.76 -8.03
C THR A 113 -9.28 -9.56 -9.31
N GLU A 114 -8.07 -9.61 -9.85
CA GLU A 114 -7.63 -10.56 -10.85
C GLU A 114 -6.83 -11.67 -10.18
N LYS A 115 -7.15 -12.92 -10.52
CA LYS A 115 -6.37 -14.08 -10.11
C LYS A 115 -5.64 -14.64 -11.32
N LEU A 116 -4.31 -14.64 -11.26
CA LEU A 116 -3.47 -15.26 -12.26
C LEU A 116 -3.32 -16.76 -11.99
N LEU A 117 -3.29 -17.53 -13.08
CA LEU A 117 -3.02 -18.95 -13.04
C LEU A 117 -1.57 -19.20 -12.64
N THR A 118 -0.63 -18.51 -13.28
CA THR A 118 0.79 -18.59 -12.95
C THR A 118 1.21 -17.42 -12.03
N PRO A 119 1.89 -17.68 -10.90
CA PRO A 119 2.48 -16.63 -10.06
C PRO A 119 3.47 -15.78 -10.85
N THR A 120 3.38 -14.46 -10.71
CA THR A 120 4.27 -13.53 -11.41
C THR A 120 4.81 -12.44 -10.49
N GLN A 121 5.98 -11.93 -10.86
CA GLN A 121 6.56 -10.70 -10.36
C GLN A 121 6.93 -9.74 -11.51
N ASP A 122 6.46 -10.03 -12.72
CA ASP A 122 6.64 -9.17 -13.90
C ASP A 122 5.67 -7.99 -13.82
N THR A 123 6.23 -6.77 -13.87
CA THR A 123 5.45 -5.55 -13.78
C THR A 123 4.42 -5.43 -14.91
N ARG A 124 4.70 -5.98 -16.10
CA ARG A 124 3.79 -5.91 -17.25
C ARG A 124 2.52 -6.69 -17.01
N ASP A 125 2.63 -7.89 -16.45
CA ASP A 125 1.49 -8.76 -16.19
C ASP A 125 0.66 -8.23 -15.01
N ILE A 126 1.33 -7.69 -13.99
CA ILE A 126 0.67 -7.02 -12.85
C ILE A 126 -0.08 -5.76 -13.31
N ILE A 127 0.51 -4.94 -14.18
CA ILE A 127 -0.16 -3.75 -14.76
C ILE A 127 -1.38 -4.17 -15.58
N ALA A 128 -1.24 -5.20 -16.43
CA ALA A 128 -2.36 -5.69 -17.25
C ALA A 128 -3.52 -6.18 -16.37
N ALA A 129 -3.23 -6.99 -15.36
CA ALA A 129 -4.22 -7.46 -14.39
C ALA A 129 -4.88 -6.30 -13.62
N ALA A 130 -4.08 -5.35 -13.14
CA ALA A 130 -4.61 -4.19 -12.43
C ALA A 130 -5.51 -3.31 -13.32
N THR A 131 -5.17 -3.17 -14.61
CA THR A 131 -5.97 -2.38 -15.55
C THR A 131 -7.32 -3.06 -15.82
N MET A 132 -7.34 -4.37 -16.04
CA MET A 132 -8.60 -5.13 -16.19
C MET A 132 -9.47 -5.08 -14.92
N ALA A 133 -8.85 -5.15 -13.73
CA ALA A 133 -9.58 -4.99 -12.48
C ALA A 133 -10.20 -3.59 -12.37
N LEU A 134 -9.46 -2.54 -12.77
CA LEU A 134 -9.95 -1.16 -12.77
C LEU A 134 -11.16 -0.97 -13.69
N GLU A 135 -11.13 -1.53 -14.90
CA GLU A 135 -12.23 -1.43 -15.88
C GLU A 135 -13.56 -1.92 -15.31
N ARG A 136 -13.55 -2.97 -14.47
CA ARG A 136 -14.78 -3.51 -13.86
C ARG A 136 -15.37 -2.66 -12.74
N ILE A 137 -14.56 -1.81 -12.12
CA ILE A 137 -14.96 -1.02 -10.95
C ILE A 137 -15.03 0.47 -11.22
N TRP A 138 -14.55 0.93 -12.37
CA TRP A 138 -14.73 2.31 -12.81
C TRP A 138 -16.21 2.64 -12.98
N ARG A 139 -16.59 3.85 -12.57
CA ARG A 139 -17.90 4.44 -12.84
C ARG A 139 -17.75 5.91 -13.17
N ASP A 140 -18.30 6.31 -14.30
CA ASP A 140 -18.37 7.72 -14.69
C ASP A 140 -19.22 8.52 -13.71
N GLY A 141 -18.96 9.83 -13.66
CA GLY A 141 -19.67 10.77 -12.77
C GLY A 141 -19.20 10.77 -11.32
N HIS A 142 -18.26 9.89 -10.93
CA HIS A 142 -17.66 9.88 -9.60
C HIS A 142 -16.33 10.65 -9.54
N ARG A 143 -16.09 11.28 -8.38
CA ARG A 143 -14.86 12.02 -8.10
C ARG A 143 -13.98 11.23 -7.13
N TYR A 144 -13.05 10.44 -7.67
CA TYR A 144 -12.23 9.53 -6.90
C TYR A 144 -11.18 10.26 -6.08
N ALA A 145 -11.14 9.99 -4.78
CA ALA A 145 -10.24 10.63 -3.81
C ALA A 145 -9.04 9.74 -3.45
N LYS A 146 -9.14 8.42 -3.66
CA LYS A 146 -8.04 7.47 -3.41
C LYS A 146 -8.19 6.27 -4.32
N ALA A 147 -7.04 5.72 -4.73
CA ALA A 147 -6.96 4.40 -5.33
C ALA A 147 -5.71 3.66 -4.88
N GLY A 148 -5.64 2.37 -5.18
CA GLY A 148 -4.49 1.54 -4.87
C GLY A 148 -4.51 0.17 -5.52
N VAL A 149 -3.32 -0.42 -5.57
CA VAL A 149 -3.09 -1.82 -5.95
C VAL A 149 -2.65 -2.58 -4.71
N MET A 150 -3.19 -3.78 -4.54
CA MET A 150 -2.86 -4.73 -3.50
C MET A 150 -2.48 -6.07 -4.13
N LEU A 151 -1.29 -6.55 -3.82
CA LEU A 151 -0.79 -7.86 -4.24
C LEU A 151 -0.87 -8.82 -3.07
N ASN A 152 -1.45 -10.00 -3.30
CA ASN A 152 -1.67 -11.06 -2.31
C ASN A 152 -1.32 -12.43 -2.93
N ASP A 153 -1.48 -13.49 -2.13
CA ASP A 153 -1.23 -14.88 -2.51
C ASP A 153 0.23 -15.05 -2.96
N PHE A 154 1.13 -14.83 -1.99
CA PHE A 154 2.56 -14.81 -2.21
C PHE A 154 3.17 -16.21 -2.15
N THR A 155 4.09 -16.45 -3.06
CA THR A 155 4.84 -17.69 -3.17
C THR A 155 6.33 -17.37 -3.30
N GLY A 156 7.19 -18.20 -2.69
CA GLY A 156 8.65 -18.02 -2.73
C GLY A 156 9.31 -18.55 -4.00
N SER A 157 8.59 -19.33 -4.81
CA SER A 157 9.05 -19.81 -6.11
C SER A 157 8.08 -19.42 -7.21
N GLY A 158 8.63 -18.94 -8.33
CA GLY A 158 7.87 -18.75 -9.56
C GLY A 158 7.61 -20.05 -10.31
N VAL A 159 8.04 -21.19 -9.75
CA VAL A 159 7.87 -22.51 -10.34
C VAL A 159 6.44 -22.96 -10.04
N SER A 160 5.59 -22.87 -11.05
CA SER A 160 4.26 -23.45 -11.06
C SER A 160 4.15 -24.44 -12.21
N GLN A 161 3.35 -25.49 -12.03
CA GLN A 161 2.98 -26.35 -13.14
C GLN A 161 2.23 -25.50 -14.15
N LEU A 162 2.83 -25.32 -15.33
CA LEU A 162 2.20 -24.58 -16.41
C LEU A 162 0.87 -25.27 -16.76
N GLN A 163 -0.18 -24.47 -16.86
CA GLN A 163 -1.47 -24.96 -17.33
C GLN A 163 -1.52 -24.88 -18.84
N LEU A 164 -2.07 -25.92 -19.47
CA LEU A 164 -2.22 -26.00 -20.93
C LEU A 164 -3.05 -24.84 -21.52
N PHE A 165 -3.91 -24.24 -20.70
CA PHE A 165 -4.83 -23.16 -21.06
C PHE A 165 -4.46 -21.83 -20.38
N ASP A 166 -3.20 -21.63 -19.99
CA ASP A 166 -2.78 -20.34 -19.46
C ASP A 166 -2.74 -19.28 -20.58
N GLU A 167 -3.68 -18.34 -20.54
CA GLU A 167 -3.74 -17.21 -21.48
C GLU A 167 -2.55 -16.23 -21.30
N ARG A 168 -1.84 -16.32 -20.16
CA ARG A 168 -0.71 -15.44 -19.82
C ARG A 168 0.49 -16.27 -19.33
N PRO A 169 1.11 -17.08 -20.21
CA PRO A 169 2.28 -17.85 -19.84
C PRO A 169 3.46 -16.94 -19.47
N PRO A 170 4.41 -17.43 -18.65
CA PRO A 170 5.62 -16.68 -18.33
C PRO A 170 6.33 -16.16 -19.57
N ARG A 171 6.61 -14.86 -19.60
CA ARG A 171 7.30 -14.24 -20.73
C ARG A 171 8.76 -14.68 -20.76
N PRO A 172 9.33 -14.98 -21.95
CA PRO A 172 10.75 -15.25 -22.07
C PRO A 172 11.56 -14.04 -21.59
N HIS A 173 12.65 -14.30 -20.87
CA HIS A 173 13.55 -13.30 -20.32
C HIS A 173 12.91 -12.26 -19.39
N SER A 174 11.76 -12.59 -18.79
CA SER A 174 11.05 -11.70 -17.86
C SER A 174 11.93 -11.31 -16.67
N ALA A 175 12.60 -12.28 -16.04
CA ALA A 175 13.41 -12.06 -14.86
C ALA A 175 14.61 -11.13 -15.15
N GLU A 176 15.27 -11.33 -16.28
CA GLU A 176 16.41 -10.53 -16.74
C GLU A 176 15.99 -9.10 -17.06
N LEU A 177 14.86 -8.92 -17.76
CA LEU A 177 14.32 -7.61 -18.04
C LEU A 177 13.95 -6.86 -16.76
N MET A 178 13.22 -7.50 -15.84
CA MET A 178 12.83 -6.85 -14.58
C MET A 178 14.06 -6.48 -13.73
N ARG A 179 15.09 -7.33 -13.71
CA ARG A 179 16.37 -7.04 -13.05
C ARG A 179 17.07 -5.83 -13.66
N VAL A 180 17.08 -5.68 -14.99
CA VAL A 180 17.65 -4.51 -15.66
C VAL A 180 16.86 -3.24 -15.31
N LEU A 181 15.53 -3.30 -15.40
CA LEU A 181 14.66 -2.17 -15.05
C LEU A 181 14.87 -1.71 -13.61
N ASP A 182 14.87 -2.65 -12.66
CA ASP A 182 15.11 -2.35 -11.25
C ASP A 182 16.54 -1.81 -11.04
N GLY A 183 17.53 -2.36 -11.74
CA GLY A 183 18.91 -1.87 -11.70
C GLY A 183 19.01 -0.41 -12.12
N ILE A 184 18.39 -0.03 -13.24
CA ILE A 184 18.32 1.36 -13.71
C ILE A 184 17.63 2.24 -12.66
N ASN A 185 16.45 1.82 -12.16
CA ASN A 185 15.65 2.61 -11.22
C ASN A 185 16.29 2.79 -9.83
N ASN A 186 17.16 1.87 -9.42
CA ASN A 186 17.89 1.97 -8.14
C ASN A 186 19.30 2.57 -8.30
N SER A 187 19.80 2.78 -9.53
CA SER A 187 21.15 3.33 -9.78
C SER A 187 21.34 4.79 -9.35
N GLY A 188 20.25 5.56 -9.26
CA GLY A 188 20.30 7.01 -9.00
C GLY A 188 20.66 7.88 -10.21
N LEU A 189 20.99 7.28 -11.36
CA LEU A 189 21.35 7.99 -12.60
C LEU A 189 20.14 8.40 -13.45
N GLY A 190 18.98 7.85 -13.15
CA GLY A 190 17.74 8.10 -13.87
C GLY A 190 16.63 7.17 -13.44
N LYS A 191 15.46 7.31 -14.07
CA LYS A 191 14.33 6.39 -13.89
C LYS A 191 13.72 6.05 -15.23
N VAL A 192 13.27 4.80 -15.35
CA VAL A 192 12.45 4.29 -16.43
C VAL A 192 11.10 3.85 -15.85
N TRP A 193 10.05 4.02 -16.64
CA TRP A 193 8.68 3.67 -16.25
C TRP A 193 7.91 3.15 -17.46
N PHE A 194 6.82 2.45 -17.21
CA PHE A 194 5.95 1.98 -18.27
C PHE A 194 5.06 3.12 -18.76
N ALA A 195 4.84 3.17 -20.08
CA ALA A 195 4.07 4.25 -20.72
C ALA A 195 2.66 4.41 -20.13
N GLY A 196 2.06 3.32 -19.64
CA GLY A 196 0.73 3.35 -19.00
C GLY A 196 0.62 4.26 -17.77
N ARG A 197 1.74 4.64 -17.15
CA ARG A 197 1.77 5.60 -16.03
C ARG A 197 1.66 7.07 -16.45
N GLY A 198 1.90 7.41 -17.72
CA GLY A 198 1.98 8.80 -18.18
C GLY A 198 3.26 9.53 -17.73
N ILE A 199 3.46 10.77 -18.20
CA ILE A 199 4.72 11.53 -18.05
C ILE A 199 4.65 12.55 -16.89
N ALA A 200 3.47 13.06 -16.54
CA ALA A 200 3.31 14.02 -15.45
C ALA A 200 1.88 14.00 -14.88
N PRO A 201 1.59 13.13 -13.90
CA PRO A 201 0.25 13.08 -13.33
C PRO A 201 -0.05 14.33 -12.49
N SER A 202 -1.10 15.06 -12.86
CA SER A 202 -1.61 16.25 -12.15
C SER A 202 -2.22 15.94 -10.77
N TRP A 203 -2.54 14.66 -10.53
CA TRP A 203 -3.18 14.15 -9.31
C TRP A 203 -2.20 13.76 -8.20
N GLN A 204 -0.93 14.16 -8.30
CA GLN A 204 0.08 13.88 -7.28
C GLN A 204 -0.38 14.32 -5.88
N MET A 205 0.06 13.56 -4.87
CA MET A 205 -0.24 13.86 -3.47
C MET A 205 0.32 15.23 -3.09
N LYS A 206 -0.54 16.11 -2.57
CA LYS A 206 -0.11 17.36 -1.94
C LYS A 206 0.67 17.07 -0.66
N ARG A 207 1.77 17.78 -0.45
CA ARG A 207 2.67 17.64 0.71
C ARG A 207 2.76 18.90 1.55
N ASP A 208 1.81 19.82 1.38
CA ASP A 208 1.87 21.17 1.97
C ASP A 208 1.82 21.15 3.51
N MET A 209 1.31 20.06 4.10
CA MET A 209 1.23 19.83 5.55
C MET A 209 2.26 18.79 6.05
N LEU A 210 3.33 18.52 5.29
CA LEU A 210 4.36 17.57 5.70
C LEU A 210 5.14 18.15 6.89
N SER A 211 5.13 17.45 8.03
CA SER A 211 5.97 17.82 9.17
C SER A 211 7.46 17.69 8.82
N PRO A 212 8.35 18.49 9.42
CA PRO A 212 9.79 18.35 9.22
C PRO A 212 10.27 16.92 9.54
N ALA A 213 11.29 16.46 8.83
CA ALA A 213 11.78 15.08 8.94
C ALA A 213 12.78 14.92 10.11
N TYR A 214 12.32 15.18 11.33
CA TYR A 214 13.13 15.29 12.55
C TYR A 214 14.12 14.13 12.77
N THR A 215 13.77 12.91 12.38
CA THR A 215 14.59 11.70 12.60
C THR A 215 15.43 11.29 11.41
N THR A 216 15.23 11.89 10.24
CA THR A 216 15.84 11.44 8.97
C THR A 216 16.56 12.55 8.21
N ARG A 217 16.42 13.81 8.63
CA ARG A 217 17.09 14.95 8.02
C ARG A 217 17.62 15.89 9.09
N TRP A 218 18.95 15.96 9.17
CA TRP A 218 19.64 16.82 10.14
C TRP A 218 19.20 18.28 10.12
N ARG A 219 18.88 18.82 8.94
CA ARG A 219 18.42 20.22 8.78
C ARG A 219 17.05 20.50 9.37
N ASP A 220 16.25 19.45 9.60
CA ASP A 220 14.89 19.57 10.09
C ASP A 220 14.82 19.44 11.62
N ILE A 221 15.95 19.14 12.29
CA ILE A 221 16.04 19.02 13.75
C ILE A 221 15.83 20.40 14.41
N PRO A 222 14.95 20.53 15.42
CA PRO A 222 14.75 21.80 16.11
C PRO A 222 16.05 22.26 16.79
N VAL A 223 16.44 23.52 16.57
CA VAL A 223 17.62 24.11 17.23
C VAL A 223 17.21 24.58 18.62
N ALA A 224 17.74 23.92 19.66
CA ALA A 224 17.62 24.42 21.02
C ALA A 224 18.46 25.70 21.18
N ARG A 225 17.83 26.78 21.66
CA ARG A 225 18.52 28.00 22.05
C ARG A 225 18.44 28.13 23.56
N ILE A 226 19.57 28.40 24.19
CA ILE A 226 19.63 28.76 25.61
C ILE A 226 19.36 30.26 25.68
N GLY A 227 18.32 30.64 26.40
CA GLY A 227 18.04 32.01 26.83
C GLY A 227 18.40 32.18 28.29
#